data_AF-A0A957NLQ6-F1
#
_entry.id   AF-A0A957NLQ6-F1
#
_cell.length_a   1.000
_cell.length_b   1.000
_cell.length_c   1.000
_cell.angle_alpha   90.00
_cell.angle_beta   90.00
_cell.angle_gamma   90.00
#
_symmetry.space_group_name_H-M   'P 1'
#
loop_
_entity.id
_entity.type
_entity.pdbx_description
1 polymer ?
#
loop_
_entity_poly.entity_id
_entity_poly.type
_entity_poly.pdbx_seq_one_letter_code
_entity_poly.pdbx_strand_id
1 'polypeptide(L)'
;MNRLNRHDYILMARRKRQRAKNNQPRPWLWASQGVGAVALMVLLAVIVVVATGAATTYGIYTSYAAQLPDASVIEEPQDEFETVRIYDRTGQYLLYESIDPRPFKGDRSYVALSEMSPWVFNAAVALEDRNFWENPGINARGLFRAFFSNLQGGAVQGGSSITQQLIKNIIIAPEERAQQSYARKIKEVILALEVTRRYPKEKILEWYLNYNSYGNLAYGVEAASQVYFGKSSRDLSLAEAAMLAPIPQFPALNPINNLEDAKERQELALQALVTAGYITADEAAAAYAEPLALRQSVAERFDILTAPHYALYVLDQIKNEFNTVEDPYYIWRKGLQIYTTLDVDLQKYAEQVAREQIANLVAQDKNATNAAVVVIKNDTGEI
;
A
#
# COMPACT_ATOMS: atom_id res chain seq x y z
N MET A 1 21.07 -100.51 -34.91
CA MET A 1 21.41 -99.11 -35.25
C MET A 1 20.29 -98.53 -36.10
N ASN A 2 19.33 -97.82 -35.49
CA ASN A 2 18.23 -97.18 -36.23
C ASN A 2 18.76 -95.92 -36.95
N ARG A 3 18.81 -95.97 -38.28
CA ARG A 3 19.11 -94.80 -39.11
C ARG A 3 17.89 -93.88 -39.12
N LEU A 4 18.00 -92.74 -38.44
CA LEU A 4 17.06 -91.62 -38.55
C LEU A 4 16.86 -91.25 -40.03
N ASN A 5 15.61 -91.15 -40.46
CA ASN A 5 15.26 -90.87 -41.85
C ASN A 5 15.52 -89.38 -42.15
N ARG A 6 15.84 -89.03 -43.40
CA ARG A 6 16.26 -87.66 -43.82
C ARG A 6 15.24 -86.58 -43.43
N HIS A 7 13.96 -86.97 -43.32
CA HIS A 7 12.85 -86.13 -42.90
C HIS A 7 12.91 -85.72 -41.42
N ASP A 8 13.31 -86.64 -40.52
CA ASP A 8 13.46 -86.37 -39.08
C ASP A 8 14.62 -85.41 -38.83
N TYR A 9 15.69 -85.52 -39.61
CA TYR A 9 16.83 -84.60 -39.56
C TYR A 9 16.42 -83.17 -39.94
N ILE A 10 15.56 -83.01 -40.96
CA ILE A 10 15.05 -81.70 -41.40
C ILE A 10 14.11 -81.10 -40.34
N LEU A 11 13.23 -81.93 -39.75
CA LEU A 11 12.33 -81.49 -38.67
C LEU A 11 13.10 -81.09 -37.40
N MET A 12 14.13 -81.85 -37.02
CA MET A 12 15.00 -81.48 -35.89
C MET A 12 15.82 -80.22 -36.18
N ALA A 13 16.32 -80.04 -37.40
CA ALA A 13 17.03 -78.83 -37.81
C ALA A 13 16.11 -77.59 -37.85
N ARG A 14 14.85 -77.74 -38.30
CA ARG A 14 13.82 -76.68 -38.26
C ARG A 14 13.45 -76.32 -36.82
N ARG A 15 13.24 -77.31 -35.93
CA ARG A 15 12.97 -77.08 -34.51
C ARG A 15 14.18 -76.45 -33.79
N LYS A 16 15.42 -76.83 -34.11
CA LYS A 16 16.63 -76.16 -33.61
C LYS A 16 16.74 -74.72 -34.12
N ARG A 17 16.47 -74.45 -35.39
CA ARG A 17 16.46 -73.08 -35.95
C ARG A 17 15.34 -72.21 -35.38
N GLN A 18 14.14 -72.75 -35.19
CA GLN A 18 13.03 -72.03 -34.53
C GLN A 18 13.34 -71.75 -33.05
N ARG A 19 13.91 -72.71 -32.32
CA ARG A 19 14.38 -72.49 -30.95
C ARG A 19 15.51 -71.46 -30.89
N ALA A 20 16.45 -71.49 -31.83
CA ALA A 20 17.53 -70.50 -31.91
C ALA A 20 17.03 -69.08 -32.25
N LYS A 21 15.99 -68.96 -33.09
CA LYS A 21 15.36 -67.66 -33.42
C LYS A 21 14.52 -67.10 -32.26
N ASN A 22 13.86 -67.96 -31.48
CA ASN A 22 13.12 -67.56 -30.28
C ASN A 22 14.01 -67.26 -29.07
N ASN A 23 15.21 -67.87 -28.98
CA ASN A 23 16.21 -67.61 -27.93
C ASN A 23 17.23 -66.52 -28.30
N GLN A 24 17.04 -65.78 -29.40
CA GLN A 24 17.90 -64.62 -29.67
C GLN A 24 17.66 -63.56 -28.57
N PRO A 25 18.71 -63.13 -27.84
CA PRO A 25 18.56 -62.07 -26.85
C PRO A 25 17.96 -60.86 -27.56
N ARG A 26 16.93 -60.27 -26.96
CA ARG A 26 16.28 -59.05 -27.46
C ARG A 26 16.81 -57.87 -26.66
N PRO A 27 18.05 -57.40 -26.91
CA PRO A 27 18.69 -56.35 -26.12
C PRO A 27 17.89 -55.04 -26.15
N TRP A 28 17.08 -54.82 -27.18
CA TRP A 28 16.19 -53.66 -27.28
C TRP A 28 15.06 -53.67 -26.23
N LEU A 29 14.56 -54.84 -25.82
CA LEU A 29 13.57 -54.95 -24.73
C LEU A 29 14.22 -54.60 -23.38
N TRP A 30 15.46 -55.05 -23.15
CA TRP A 30 16.23 -54.74 -21.94
C TRP A 30 16.64 -53.27 -21.90
N ALA A 31 16.98 -52.69 -23.06
CA ALA A 31 17.22 -51.26 -23.20
C ALA A 31 15.94 -50.44 -22.94
N SER A 32 14.78 -50.85 -23.47
CA SER A 32 13.51 -50.16 -23.19
C SER A 32 13.06 -50.29 -21.74
N GLN A 33 13.31 -51.44 -21.10
CA GLN A 33 13.05 -51.66 -19.68
C GLN A 33 14.00 -50.82 -18.80
N GLY A 34 15.27 -50.70 -19.21
CA GLY A 34 16.25 -49.82 -18.54
C GLY A 34 15.88 -48.34 -18.64
N VAL A 35 15.48 -47.86 -19.82
CA VAL A 35 15.00 -46.48 -20.01
C VAL A 35 13.73 -46.23 -19.20
N GLY A 36 12.78 -47.18 -19.19
CA GLY A 36 11.57 -47.10 -18.37
C GLY A 36 11.86 -47.05 -16.87
N ALA A 37 12.81 -47.87 -16.39
CA ALA A 37 13.24 -47.85 -15.00
C ALA A 37 13.91 -46.53 -14.60
N VAL A 38 14.76 -45.96 -15.47
CA VAL A 38 15.38 -44.65 -15.24
C VAL A 38 14.32 -43.54 -15.22
N ALA A 39 13.38 -43.53 -16.16
CA ALA A 39 12.28 -42.56 -16.18
C ALA A 39 11.41 -42.64 -14.92
N LEU A 40 11.11 -43.85 -14.44
CA LEU A 40 10.37 -44.06 -13.20
C LEU A 40 11.16 -43.59 -11.97
N MET A 41 12.46 -43.86 -11.90
CA MET A 41 13.32 -43.36 -10.82
C MET A 41 13.39 -41.83 -10.80
N VAL A 42 13.49 -41.18 -11.96
CA VAL A 42 13.46 -39.71 -12.07
C VAL A 42 12.09 -39.18 -11.62
N LEU A 43 10.99 -39.79 -12.05
CA LEU A 43 9.65 -39.40 -11.64
C LEU A 43 9.46 -39.52 -10.12
N LEU A 44 9.89 -40.64 -9.53
CA LEU A 44 9.83 -40.86 -8.09
C LEU A 44 10.71 -39.86 -7.33
N ALA A 45 11.91 -39.56 -7.83
CA ALA A 45 12.77 -38.53 -7.25
C ALA A 45 12.12 -37.15 -7.27
N VAL A 46 11.47 -36.77 -8.39
CA VAL A 46 10.71 -35.52 -8.50
C VAL A 46 9.54 -35.50 -7.50
N ILE A 47 8.78 -36.59 -7.39
CA ILE A 47 7.68 -36.70 -6.43
C ILE A 47 8.19 -36.56 -4.99
N VAL A 48 9.30 -37.21 -4.64
CA VAL A 48 9.90 -37.11 -3.29
C VAL A 48 10.38 -35.69 -3.02
N VAL A 49 11.00 -35.02 -3.99
CA VAL A 49 11.42 -33.62 -3.84
C VAL A 49 10.22 -32.69 -3.65
N VAL A 50 9.16 -32.88 -4.45
CA VAL A 50 7.93 -32.08 -4.34
C VAL A 50 7.21 -32.35 -3.01
N ALA A 51 7.08 -33.61 -2.60
CA ALA A 51 6.43 -33.99 -1.35
C ALA A 51 7.22 -33.49 -0.13
N THR A 52 8.54 -33.64 -0.14
CA THR A 52 9.41 -33.10 0.91
C THR A 52 9.34 -31.58 0.95
N GLY A 53 9.34 -30.93 -0.21
CA GLY A 53 9.15 -29.48 -0.32
C GLY A 53 7.81 -29.03 0.28
N ALA A 54 6.71 -29.68 -0.11
CA ALA A 54 5.38 -29.38 0.41
C ALA A 54 5.28 -29.62 1.92
N ALA A 55 5.83 -30.73 2.43
CA ALA A 55 5.85 -31.02 3.87
C ALA A 55 6.68 -29.98 4.64
N THR A 56 7.82 -29.57 4.09
CA THR A 56 8.67 -28.53 4.70
C THR A 56 7.95 -27.18 4.70
N THR A 57 7.35 -26.76 3.59
CA THR A 57 6.54 -25.53 3.51
C THR A 57 5.35 -25.59 4.46
N TYR A 58 4.67 -26.73 4.57
CA TYR A 58 3.57 -26.93 5.50
C TYR A 58 4.03 -26.84 6.96
N GLY A 59 5.17 -27.45 7.32
CA GLY A 59 5.74 -27.35 8.67
C GLY A 59 6.19 -25.93 9.03
N ILE A 60 6.77 -25.19 8.08
CA ILE A 60 7.09 -23.77 8.26
C ILE A 60 5.80 -22.96 8.42
N TYR A 61 4.80 -23.21 7.59
CA TYR A 61 3.51 -22.56 7.66
C TYR A 61 2.85 -22.77 9.03
N THR A 62 2.71 -24.01 9.51
CA THR A 62 2.01 -24.30 10.77
C THR A 62 2.78 -23.78 11.98
N SER A 63 4.11 -23.87 11.99
CA SER A 63 4.92 -23.35 13.10
C SER A 63 4.87 -21.83 13.22
N TYR A 64 4.91 -21.10 12.10
CA TYR A 64 4.79 -19.65 12.10
C TYR A 64 3.35 -19.19 12.29
N ALA A 65 2.36 -19.81 11.63
CA ALA A 65 0.95 -19.47 11.77
C ALA A 65 0.45 -19.59 13.21
N ALA A 66 0.91 -20.60 13.96
CA ALA A 66 0.57 -20.75 15.38
C ALA A 66 1.10 -19.63 16.29
N GLN A 67 2.07 -18.85 15.81
CA GLN A 67 2.70 -17.73 16.54
C GLN A 67 2.27 -16.37 15.99
N LEU A 68 1.53 -16.34 14.88
CA LEU A 68 1.08 -15.10 14.26
C LEU A 68 -0.23 -14.64 14.93
N PRO A 69 -0.44 -13.32 15.04
CA PRO A 69 -1.74 -12.80 15.42
C PRO A 69 -2.83 -13.22 14.42
N ASP A 70 -4.08 -13.24 14.85
CA ASP A 70 -5.21 -13.47 13.95
C ASP A 70 -5.23 -12.41 12.85
N ALA A 71 -5.64 -12.78 11.63
CA ALA A 71 -5.73 -11.84 10.52
C ALA A 71 -6.75 -10.71 10.77
N SER A 72 -7.66 -10.83 11.74
CA SER A 72 -8.52 -9.73 12.21
C SER A 72 -7.75 -8.57 12.81
N VAL A 73 -6.49 -8.76 13.21
CA VAL A 73 -5.63 -7.67 13.70
C VAL A 73 -5.41 -6.60 12.63
N ILE A 74 -5.76 -6.83 11.36
CA ILE A 74 -5.76 -5.75 10.36
C ILE A 74 -6.93 -4.74 10.54
N GLU A 75 -7.96 -5.10 11.31
CA GLU A 75 -9.10 -4.23 11.59
C GLU A 75 -8.81 -3.24 12.72
N GLU A 76 -8.12 -3.68 13.79
CA GLU A 76 -7.72 -2.85 14.95
C GLU A 76 -6.90 -1.57 14.61
N PRO A 77 -5.99 -1.57 13.62
CA PRO A 77 -5.24 -0.41 13.13
C PRO A 77 -6.09 0.79 12.69
N GLN A 78 -7.38 0.57 12.44
CA GLN A 78 -8.35 1.65 12.22
C GLN A 78 -8.34 2.67 13.37
N ASP A 79 -8.12 2.21 14.60
CA ASP A 79 -8.20 3.04 15.81
C ASP A 79 -6.85 3.67 16.25
N GLU A 80 -5.78 3.60 15.44
CA GLU A 80 -4.49 4.13 15.88
C GLU A 80 -4.43 5.65 15.95
N PHE A 81 -4.90 6.36 14.92
CA PHE A 81 -4.92 7.83 14.82
C PHE A 81 -5.70 8.33 13.60
N GLU A 82 -6.34 9.47 13.72
CA GLU A 82 -6.95 10.24 12.65
C GLU A 82 -6.72 11.73 12.95
N THR A 83 -6.74 12.58 11.92
CA THR A 83 -6.52 14.02 12.12
C THR A 83 -7.72 14.66 12.78
N VAL A 84 -7.49 15.39 13.87
CA VAL A 84 -8.52 16.21 14.52
C VAL A 84 -8.75 17.45 13.69
N ARG A 85 -10.02 17.78 13.42
CA ARG A 85 -10.40 18.95 12.64
C ARG A 85 -11.36 19.84 13.41
N ILE A 86 -11.07 21.13 13.41
CA ILE A 86 -11.87 22.15 14.08
C ILE A 86 -12.51 23.01 13.00
N TYR A 87 -13.83 23.11 13.02
CA TYR A 87 -14.64 23.87 12.09
C TYR A 87 -15.34 25.02 12.79
N ASP A 88 -15.72 26.02 12.00
CA ASP A 88 -16.62 27.08 12.43
C ASP A 88 -18.02 26.55 12.73
N ARG A 89 -18.92 27.46 13.14
CA ARG A 89 -20.30 27.12 13.47
C ARG A 89 -21.13 26.58 12.32
N THR A 90 -20.75 26.88 11.07
CA THR A 90 -21.46 26.36 9.90
C THR A 90 -20.97 24.97 9.49
N GLY A 91 -19.79 24.56 9.99
CA GLY A 91 -19.09 23.36 9.56
C GLY A 91 -18.41 23.49 8.19
N GLN A 92 -18.47 24.66 7.55
CA GLN A 92 -17.93 24.87 6.21
C GLN A 92 -16.48 25.35 6.23
N TYR A 93 -16.09 26.11 7.26
CA TYR A 93 -14.75 26.65 7.37
C TYR A 93 -13.92 25.81 8.32
N LEU A 94 -12.89 25.16 7.79
CA LEU A 94 -11.85 24.54 8.59
C LEU A 94 -11.01 25.64 9.25
N LEU A 95 -10.98 25.64 10.58
CA LEU A 95 -10.23 26.58 11.41
C LEU A 95 -8.85 26.05 11.77
N TYR A 96 -8.74 24.75 12.01
CA TYR A 96 -7.47 24.12 12.41
C TYR A 96 -7.48 22.61 12.21
N GLU A 97 -6.30 22.06 11.91
CA GLU A 97 -6.03 20.63 11.90
C GLU A 97 -4.97 20.30 12.95
N SER A 98 -5.24 19.30 13.80
CA SER A 98 -4.28 18.82 14.79
C SER A 98 -3.91 17.36 14.52
N ILE A 99 -2.64 17.15 14.23
CA ILE A 99 -2.02 15.83 14.05
C ILE A 99 -1.65 15.25 15.43
N ASP A 100 -1.77 13.93 15.55
CA ASP A 100 -1.32 13.19 16.73
C ASP A 100 0.19 13.40 16.98
N PRO A 101 0.60 13.87 18.17
CA PRO A 101 1.99 14.21 18.45
C PRO A 101 2.90 12.99 18.66
N ARG A 102 2.38 11.76 18.70
CA ARG A 102 3.17 10.54 18.93
C ARG A 102 4.06 10.22 17.71
N PRO A 103 5.21 9.53 17.92
CA PRO A 103 6.06 9.07 16.82
C PRO A 103 5.31 8.18 15.82
N PHE A 104 5.70 8.28 14.55
CA PHE A 104 5.13 7.49 13.45
C PHE A 104 3.61 7.68 13.24
N LYS A 105 3.09 8.82 13.68
CA LYS A 105 1.75 9.32 13.37
C LYS A 105 1.84 10.49 12.41
N GLY A 106 0.71 10.88 11.84
CA GLY A 106 0.66 11.95 10.86
C GLY A 106 -0.76 12.36 10.54
N ASP A 107 -0.92 13.05 9.43
CA ASP A 107 -2.23 13.33 8.90
C ASP A 107 -2.84 12.08 8.30
N ARG A 108 -4.09 11.79 8.68
CA ARG A 108 -4.88 10.73 8.06
C ARG A 108 -6.33 11.16 7.95
N SER A 109 -6.97 10.69 6.90
CA SER A 109 -8.41 10.76 6.73
C SER A 109 -8.85 9.55 5.96
N TYR A 110 -9.51 8.65 6.67
CA TYR A 110 -10.05 7.46 6.07
C TYR A 110 -11.16 7.82 5.07
N VAL A 111 -10.99 7.41 3.82
CA VAL A 111 -12.02 7.54 2.77
C VAL A 111 -12.30 6.18 2.15
N ALA A 112 -13.55 5.92 1.79
CA ALA A 112 -13.90 4.67 1.14
C ALA A 112 -13.31 4.63 -0.28
N LEU A 113 -13.00 3.44 -0.80
CA LEU A 113 -12.43 3.26 -2.15
C LEU A 113 -13.33 3.88 -3.23
N SER A 114 -14.65 3.82 -3.03
CA SER A 114 -15.65 4.42 -3.92
C SER A 114 -15.67 5.95 -3.91
N GLU A 115 -15.04 6.57 -2.91
CA GLU A 115 -14.92 8.03 -2.79
C GLU A 115 -13.57 8.53 -3.31
N MET A 116 -12.68 7.65 -3.76
CA MET A 116 -11.41 7.99 -4.38
C MET A 116 -11.57 8.10 -5.91
N SER A 117 -10.70 8.89 -6.55
CA SER A 117 -10.59 8.91 -8.01
C SER A 117 -10.21 7.52 -8.54
N PRO A 118 -10.82 7.03 -9.64
CA PRO A 118 -10.45 5.76 -10.26
C PRO A 118 -8.97 5.66 -10.63
N TRP A 119 -8.36 6.80 -10.95
CA TRP A 119 -6.95 6.87 -11.31
C TRP A 119 -6.03 6.51 -10.15
N VAL A 120 -6.44 6.78 -8.90
CA VAL A 120 -5.66 6.46 -7.70
C VAL A 120 -5.45 4.96 -7.59
N PHE A 121 -6.53 4.18 -7.57
CA PHE A 121 -6.43 2.75 -7.37
C PHE A 121 -5.92 2.03 -8.62
N ASN A 122 -6.23 2.52 -9.83
CA ASN A 122 -5.67 1.97 -11.07
C ASN A 122 -4.16 2.19 -11.15
N ALA A 123 -3.65 3.38 -10.81
CA ALA A 123 -2.23 3.68 -10.83
C ALA A 123 -1.46 2.84 -9.81
N ALA A 124 -1.98 2.72 -8.59
CA ALA A 124 -1.39 1.87 -7.55
C ALA A 124 -1.32 0.40 -8.00
N VAL A 125 -2.43 -0.17 -8.50
CA VAL A 125 -2.45 -1.56 -8.98
C VAL A 125 -1.54 -1.77 -10.19
N ALA A 126 -1.56 -0.85 -11.17
CA ALA A 126 -0.76 -0.99 -12.38
C ALA A 126 0.75 -0.95 -12.11
N LEU A 127 1.17 -0.08 -11.19
CA LEU A 127 2.57 0.12 -10.81
C LEU A 127 3.07 -0.96 -9.82
N GLU A 128 2.35 -1.16 -8.71
CA GLU A 128 2.84 -1.97 -7.59
C GLU A 128 2.50 -3.45 -7.71
N ASP A 129 1.30 -3.80 -8.22
CA ASP A 129 0.82 -5.18 -8.19
C ASP A 129 -0.16 -5.50 -9.34
N ARG A 130 0.35 -5.62 -10.57
CA ARG A 130 -0.47 -5.83 -11.78
C ARG A 130 -1.47 -6.98 -11.75
N ASN A 131 -1.21 -8.03 -10.97
CA ASN A 131 -2.13 -9.17 -10.85
C ASN A 131 -2.89 -9.15 -9.51
N PHE A 132 -2.97 -7.99 -8.86
CA PHE A 132 -3.61 -7.81 -7.55
C PHE A 132 -4.97 -8.48 -7.46
N TRP A 133 -5.82 -8.24 -8.46
CA TRP A 133 -7.19 -8.75 -8.50
C TRP A 133 -7.29 -10.28 -8.52
N GLU A 134 -6.28 -10.97 -9.04
CA GLU A 134 -6.29 -12.43 -9.22
C GLU A 134 -5.39 -13.16 -8.23
N ASN A 135 -4.37 -12.47 -7.69
CA ASN A 135 -3.36 -13.12 -6.87
C ASN A 135 -3.91 -13.50 -5.47
N PRO A 136 -3.40 -14.54 -4.81
CA PRO A 136 -3.89 -14.95 -3.49
C PRO A 136 -3.34 -14.09 -2.34
N GLY A 137 -2.85 -12.88 -2.62
CA GLY A 137 -2.16 -12.01 -1.66
C GLY A 137 -0.65 -11.95 -1.88
N ILE A 138 -0.11 -12.72 -2.83
CA ILE A 138 1.33 -12.73 -3.17
C ILE A 138 1.47 -12.68 -4.68
N ASN A 139 2.33 -11.78 -5.16
CA ASN A 139 2.60 -11.66 -6.58
C ASN A 139 3.76 -12.58 -7.02
N ALA A 140 3.48 -13.88 -7.17
CA ALA A 140 4.49 -14.84 -7.61
C ALA A 140 5.06 -14.51 -9.01
N ARG A 141 4.21 -14.11 -9.96
CA ARG A 141 4.63 -13.71 -11.32
C ARG A 141 5.56 -12.48 -11.28
N GLY A 142 5.23 -11.51 -10.43
CA GLY A 142 6.03 -10.31 -10.18
C GLY A 142 7.37 -10.65 -9.52
N LEU A 143 7.37 -11.55 -8.55
CA LEU A 143 8.60 -12.03 -7.91
C LEU A 143 9.55 -12.71 -8.89
N PHE A 144 9.04 -13.62 -9.74
CA PHE A 144 9.86 -14.25 -10.78
C PHE A 144 10.39 -13.22 -11.79
N ARG A 145 9.54 -12.30 -12.27
CA ARG A 145 9.94 -11.22 -13.18
C ARG A 145 11.03 -10.32 -12.58
N ALA A 146 10.87 -9.91 -11.33
CA ALA A 146 11.85 -9.10 -10.61
C ALA A 146 13.19 -9.85 -10.46
N PHE A 147 13.15 -11.14 -10.13
CA PHE A 147 14.35 -11.98 -10.05
C PHE A 147 15.12 -12.02 -11.37
N PHE A 148 14.45 -12.29 -12.50
CA PHE A 148 15.11 -12.31 -13.81
C PHE A 148 15.60 -10.93 -14.26
N SER A 149 14.83 -9.86 -14.00
CA SER A 149 15.24 -8.48 -14.32
C SER A 149 16.49 -8.06 -13.55
N ASN A 150 16.57 -8.38 -12.26
CA ASN A 150 17.72 -8.06 -11.41
C ASN A 150 18.98 -8.82 -11.86
N LEU A 151 18.84 -10.07 -12.31
CA LEU A 151 19.96 -10.84 -12.88
C LEU A 151 20.48 -10.27 -14.20
N GLN A 152 19.64 -9.56 -14.95
CA GLN A 152 20.00 -8.91 -16.21
C GLN A 152 20.51 -7.48 -16.02
N GLY A 153 20.65 -7.00 -14.78
CA GLY A 153 21.09 -5.64 -14.46
C GLY A 153 20.05 -4.56 -14.75
N GLY A 154 18.77 -4.93 -14.87
CA GLY A 154 17.67 -3.99 -15.02
C GLY A 154 17.37 -3.20 -13.73
N ALA A 155 16.47 -2.22 -13.82
CA ALA A 155 15.99 -1.48 -12.65
C ALA A 155 15.45 -2.44 -11.58
N VAL A 156 15.80 -2.18 -10.31
CA VAL A 156 15.38 -3.01 -9.16
C VAL A 156 13.87 -2.90 -9.01
N GLN A 157 13.13 -3.91 -9.47
CA GLN A 157 11.69 -4.01 -9.29
C GLN A 157 11.38 -4.68 -7.94
N GLY A 158 10.57 -4.01 -7.12
CA GLY A 158 10.04 -4.59 -5.88
C GLY A 158 9.10 -5.76 -6.19
N GLY A 159 9.41 -6.97 -5.71
CA GLY A 159 8.60 -8.16 -5.96
C GLY A 159 7.43 -8.39 -4.98
N SER A 160 7.09 -7.40 -4.13
CA SER A 160 6.06 -7.58 -3.08
C SER A 160 4.69 -7.09 -3.56
N SER A 161 3.64 -7.88 -3.29
CA SER A 161 2.25 -7.49 -3.59
C SER A 161 1.76 -6.35 -2.71
N ILE A 162 0.67 -5.70 -3.13
CA ILE A 162 -0.05 -4.70 -2.34
C ILE A 162 -0.45 -5.26 -0.97
N THR A 163 -0.96 -6.50 -0.91
CA THR A 163 -1.32 -7.13 0.35
C THR A 163 -0.10 -7.34 1.26
N GLN A 164 1.05 -7.76 0.72
CA GLN A 164 2.26 -7.90 1.53
C GLN A 164 2.75 -6.56 2.08
N GLN A 165 2.70 -5.51 1.25
CA GLN A 165 3.07 -4.17 1.67
C GLN A 165 2.13 -3.64 2.76
N LEU A 166 0.83 -3.89 2.64
CA LEU A 166 -0.17 -3.58 3.66
C LEU A 166 0.18 -4.26 5.00
N ILE A 167 0.42 -5.58 4.99
CA ILE A 167 0.81 -6.32 6.20
C ILE A 167 2.08 -5.75 6.83
N LYS A 168 3.10 -5.48 6.00
CA LYS A 168 4.37 -4.89 6.47
C LYS A 168 4.15 -3.56 7.19
N ASN A 169 3.26 -2.73 6.68
CA ASN A 169 3.07 -1.37 7.19
C ASN A 169 2.15 -1.34 8.43
N ILE A 170 1.28 -2.32 8.58
CA ILE A 170 0.25 -2.33 9.62
C ILE A 170 0.57 -3.29 10.76
N ILE A 171 0.87 -4.55 10.44
CA ILE A 171 0.98 -5.61 11.46
C ILE A 171 2.41 -5.73 11.99
N ILE A 172 3.39 -5.53 11.11
CA ILE A 172 4.79 -5.66 11.52
C ILE A 172 5.21 -4.41 12.31
N ALA A 173 5.84 -4.62 13.46
CA ALA A 173 6.35 -3.54 14.32
C ALA A 173 7.35 -2.65 13.56
N PRO A 174 7.31 -1.30 13.72
CA PRO A 174 8.18 -0.38 12.98
C PRO A 174 9.67 -0.75 12.99
N GLU A 175 10.18 -1.24 14.12
CA GLU A 175 11.58 -1.63 14.33
C GLU A 175 11.98 -2.86 13.51
N GLU A 176 11.01 -3.72 13.17
CA GLU A 176 11.20 -4.90 12.33
C GLU A 176 11.05 -4.60 10.83
N ARG A 177 10.36 -3.50 10.45
CA ARG A 177 10.08 -3.15 9.03
C ARG A 177 11.34 -2.85 8.23
N ALA A 178 12.41 -2.38 8.87
CA ALA A 178 13.68 -2.08 8.21
C ALA A 178 14.64 -3.28 8.12
N GLN A 179 14.40 -4.34 8.90
CA GLN A 179 15.32 -5.48 9.00
C GLN A 179 15.19 -6.43 7.80
N GLN A 180 16.29 -6.77 7.12
CA GLN A 180 16.24 -7.80 6.08
C GLN A 180 16.16 -9.20 6.69
N SER A 181 14.97 -9.56 7.19
CA SER A 181 14.70 -10.82 7.87
C SER A 181 13.83 -11.75 7.02
N TYR A 182 14.36 -12.95 6.74
CA TYR A 182 13.58 -14.02 6.08
C TYR A 182 12.36 -14.43 6.91
N ALA A 183 12.50 -14.45 8.24
CA ALA A 183 11.39 -14.75 9.15
C ALA A 183 10.27 -13.72 9.02
N ARG A 184 10.60 -12.43 8.99
CA ARG A 184 9.60 -11.37 8.72
C ARG A 184 8.93 -11.57 7.36
N LYS A 185 9.70 -11.89 6.32
CA LYS A 185 9.12 -12.08 4.98
C LYS A 185 8.17 -13.28 4.90
N ILE A 186 8.47 -14.35 5.63
CA ILE A 186 7.56 -15.50 5.80
C ILE A 186 6.28 -15.07 6.52
N LYS A 187 6.38 -14.29 7.60
CA LYS A 187 5.21 -13.73 8.31
C LYS A 187 4.34 -12.89 7.37
N GLU A 188 4.93 -11.98 6.58
CA GLU A 188 4.21 -11.17 5.58
C GLU A 188 3.47 -12.04 4.57
N VAL A 189 4.11 -13.10 4.06
CA VAL A 189 3.51 -14.06 3.11
C VAL A 189 2.31 -14.77 3.73
N ILE A 190 2.45 -15.35 4.93
CA ILE A 190 1.38 -16.10 5.58
C ILE A 190 0.18 -15.19 5.87
N LEU A 191 0.42 -14.02 6.47
CA LEU A 191 -0.64 -13.05 6.78
C LEU A 191 -1.31 -12.51 5.53
N ALA A 192 -0.57 -12.27 4.44
CA ALA A 192 -1.16 -11.80 3.20
C ALA A 192 -2.10 -12.84 2.56
N LEU A 193 -1.76 -14.13 2.65
CA LEU A 193 -2.65 -15.22 2.21
C LEU A 193 -3.93 -15.27 3.06
N GLU A 194 -3.81 -15.17 4.39
CA GLU A 194 -4.96 -15.20 5.30
C GLU A 194 -5.88 -13.99 5.14
N VAL A 195 -5.32 -12.77 5.04
CA VAL A 195 -6.09 -11.54 4.78
C VAL A 195 -6.82 -11.63 3.44
N THR A 196 -6.17 -12.14 2.39
CA THR A 196 -6.81 -12.30 1.07
C THR A 196 -7.92 -13.35 1.06
N ARG A 197 -7.84 -14.37 1.94
CA ARG A 197 -8.91 -15.36 2.10
C ARG A 197 -10.14 -14.79 2.82
N ARG A 198 -9.93 -13.84 3.74
CA ARG A 198 -10.99 -13.32 4.62
C ARG A 198 -11.68 -12.07 4.08
N TYR A 199 -10.97 -11.24 3.33
CA TYR A 199 -11.47 -9.93 2.88
C TYR A 199 -11.47 -9.80 1.35
N PRO A 200 -12.45 -9.07 0.78
CA PRO A 200 -12.47 -8.79 -0.64
C PRO A 200 -11.31 -7.89 -1.05
N LYS A 201 -10.88 -7.99 -2.30
CA LYS A 201 -9.71 -7.27 -2.85
C LYS A 201 -9.87 -5.75 -2.75
N GLU A 202 -11.08 -5.27 -2.96
CA GLU A 202 -11.47 -3.87 -2.84
C GLU A 202 -11.17 -3.34 -1.44
N LYS A 203 -11.54 -4.11 -0.39
CA LYS A 203 -11.29 -3.70 1.00
C LYS A 203 -9.79 -3.69 1.33
N ILE A 204 -9.04 -4.66 0.81
CA ILE A 204 -7.58 -4.71 0.98
C ILE A 204 -6.91 -3.51 0.30
N LEU A 205 -7.38 -3.13 -0.90
CA LEU A 205 -6.86 -1.97 -1.61
C LEU A 205 -7.24 -0.66 -0.92
N GLU A 206 -8.47 -0.56 -0.40
CA GLU A 206 -8.93 0.56 0.41
C GLU A 206 -8.04 0.77 1.64
N TRP A 207 -7.75 -0.29 2.39
CA TRP A 207 -6.83 -0.22 3.51
C TRP A 207 -5.42 0.19 3.07
N TYR A 208 -4.89 -0.39 1.99
CA TYR A 208 -3.57 -0.03 1.46
C TYR A 208 -3.48 1.47 1.14
N LEU A 209 -4.48 2.01 0.44
CA LEU A 209 -4.52 3.41 0.04
C LEU A 209 -4.78 4.36 1.21
N ASN A 210 -5.34 3.90 2.34
CA ASN A 210 -5.58 4.73 3.52
C ASN A 210 -4.46 4.66 4.58
N TYR A 211 -3.66 3.60 4.62
CA TYR A 211 -2.66 3.41 5.68
C TYR A 211 -1.21 3.64 5.27
N ASN A 212 -0.91 3.58 3.97
CA ASN A 212 0.45 3.83 3.52
C ASN A 212 0.87 5.27 3.76
N SER A 213 2.15 5.45 4.11
CA SER A 213 2.74 6.79 4.14
C SER A 213 3.05 7.24 2.72
N TYR A 214 2.62 8.46 2.39
CA TYR A 214 2.97 9.19 1.18
C TYR A 214 4.03 10.26 1.47
N GLY A 215 4.81 10.12 2.54
CA GLY A 215 5.79 11.12 2.97
C GLY A 215 5.13 12.37 3.55
N ASN A 216 5.93 13.29 4.09
CA ASN A 216 5.44 14.59 4.59
C ASN A 216 4.28 14.49 5.60
N LEU A 217 4.35 13.48 6.48
CA LEU A 217 3.32 13.11 7.46
C LEU A 217 1.97 12.68 6.84
N ALA A 218 1.83 12.60 5.53
CA ALA A 218 0.61 12.09 4.90
C ALA A 218 0.55 10.56 5.03
N TYR A 219 -0.47 10.08 5.73
CA TYR A 219 -0.87 8.68 5.75
C TYR A 219 -2.21 8.55 5.06
N GLY A 220 -2.22 7.76 3.99
CA GLY A 220 -3.37 7.61 3.12
C GLY A 220 -3.45 8.65 2.00
N VAL A 221 -4.23 8.31 0.98
CA VAL A 221 -4.30 9.09 -0.26
C VAL A 221 -5.07 10.40 -0.11
N GLU A 222 -6.09 10.47 0.75
CA GLU A 222 -6.79 11.74 1.02
C GLU A 222 -5.83 12.75 1.65
N ALA A 223 -5.09 12.32 2.68
CA ALA A 223 -4.03 13.11 3.30
C ALA A 223 -2.99 13.57 2.26
N ALA A 224 -2.53 12.64 1.41
CA ALA A 224 -1.57 12.95 0.35
C ALA A 224 -2.12 13.98 -0.64
N SER A 225 -3.36 13.81 -1.09
CA SER A 225 -4.02 14.73 -2.02
C SER A 225 -4.09 16.15 -1.45
N GLN A 226 -4.42 16.27 -0.15
CA GLN A 226 -4.41 17.56 0.54
C GLN A 226 -2.99 18.12 0.69
N VAL A 227 -2.00 17.31 1.09
CA VAL A 227 -0.61 17.76 1.25
C VAL A 227 -0.01 18.27 -0.06
N TYR A 228 -0.20 17.55 -1.17
CA TYR A 228 0.48 17.86 -2.43
C TYR A 228 -0.32 18.80 -3.33
N PHE A 229 -1.66 18.74 -3.32
CA PHE A 229 -2.53 19.46 -4.27
C PHE A 229 -3.63 20.30 -3.61
N GLY A 230 -3.87 20.14 -2.31
CA GLY A 230 -4.89 20.91 -1.58
C GLY A 230 -6.34 20.61 -2.00
N LYS A 231 -6.61 19.38 -2.45
CA LYS A 231 -7.96 18.95 -2.88
C LYS A 231 -8.27 17.52 -2.48
N SER A 232 -9.52 17.11 -2.61
CA SER A 232 -9.95 15.75 -2.31
C SER A 232 -9.31 14.73 -3.26
N SER A 233 -9.00 13.55 -2.72
CA SER A 233 -8.52 12.40 -3.51
C SER A 233 -9.51 11.96 -4.58
N ARG A 234 -10.80 12.31 -4.43
CA ARG A 234 -11.84 12.12 -5.45
C ARG A 234 -11.59 12.91 -6.73
N ASP A 235 -10.99 14.09 -6.59
CA ASP A 235 -10.82 15.07 -7.67
C ASP A 235 -9.43 15.00 -8.32
N LEU A 236 -8.64 13.97 -7.99
CA LEU A 236 -7.34 13.73 -8.60
C LEU A 236 -7.48 13.33 -10.06
N SER A 237 -6.78 14.06 -10.92
CA SER A 237 -6.56 13.74 -12.32
C SER A 237 -5.68 12.49 -12.47
N LEU A 238 -5.59 11.99 -13.71
CA LEU A 238 -4.64 10.94 -14.07
C LEU A 238 -3.19 11.34 -13.75
N ALA A 239 -2.80 12.58 -14.07
CA ALA A 239 -1.46 13.08 -13.81
C ALA A 239 -1.13 13.10 -12.32
N GLU A 240 -2.03 13.64 -11.49
CA GLU A 240 -1.82 13.74 -10.05
C GLU A 240 -1.85 12.37 -9.37
N ALA A 241 -2.77 11.48 -9.76
CA ALA A 241 -2.82 10.12 -9.24
C ALA A 241 -1.54 9.33 -9.58
N ALA A 242 -1.03 9.47 -10.80
CA ALA A 242 0.24 8.86 -11.23
C ALA A 242 1.44 9.45 -10.48
N MET A 243 1.39 10.73 -10.09
CA MET A 243 2.42 11.38 -9.27
C MET A 243 2.45 10.82 -7.85
N LEU A 244 1.29 10.50 -7.25
CA LEU A 244 1.20 9.95 -5.90
C LEU A 244 1.50 8.44 -5.83
N ALA A 245 1.19 7.68 -6.88
CA ALA A 245 1.31 6.23 -6.90
C ALA A 245 2.69 5.65 -6.46
N PRO A 246 3.84 6.19 -6.87
CA PRO A 246 5.16 5.65 -6.49
C PRO A 246 5.62 6.05 -5.07
N ILE A 247 4.97 7.04 -4.45
CA ILE A 247 5.46 7.63 -3.19
C ILE A 247 5.48 6.63 -2.02
N PRO A 248 4.47 5.75 -1.83
CA PRO A 248 4.50 4.73 -0.77
C PRO A 248 5.75 3.85 -0.77
N GLN A 249 6.30 3.54 -1.94
CA GLN A 249 7.51 2.74 -2.06
C GLN A 249 8.76 3.53 -1.65
N PHE A 250 8.74 4.84 -1.88
CA PHE A 250 9.87 5.73 -1.64
C PHE A 250 9.43 7.12 -1.17
N PRO A 251 9.01 7.26 0.10
CA PRO A 251 8.39 8.48 0.59
C PRO A 251 9.26 9.74 0.51
N ALA A 252 10.59 9.58 0.48
CA ALA A 252 11.55 10.69 0.36
C ALA A 252 11.58 11.33 -1.05
N LEU A 253 11.15 10.59 -2.08
CA LEU A 253 11.19 11.00 -3.48
C LEU A 253 9.79 11.44 -3.92
N ASN A 254 9.32 12.50 -3.27
CA ASN A 254 8.01 13.12 -3.45
C ASN A 254 8.17 14.52 -4.09
N PRO A 255 7.12 15.09 -4.71
CA PRO A 255 7.26 16.29 -5.54
C PRO A 255 7.58 17.58 -4.75
N ILE A 256 7.38 17.61 -3.43
CA ILE A 256 7.80 18.74 -2.58
C ILE A 256 9.31 18.67 -2.32
N ASN A 257 9.83 17.46 -2.05
CA ASN A 257 11.23 17.29 -1.65
C ASN A 257 12.17 17.12 -2.85
N ASN A 258 11.71 16.47 -3.92
CA ASN A 258 12.47 16.25 -5.14
C ASN A 258 11.52 16.07 -6.34
N LEU A 259 11.19 17.17 -7.02
CA LEU A 259 10.27 17.15 -8.16
C LEU A 259 10.80 16.39 -9.37
N GLU A 260 12.11 16.43 -9.62
CA GLU A 260 12.74 15.79 -10.77
C GLU A 260 12.60 14.26 -10.67
N ASP A 261 13.06 13.66 -9.57
CA ASP A 261 12.91 12.21 -9.33
C ASP A 261 11.43 11.78 -9.24
N ALA A 262 10.58 12.65 -8.69
CA ALA A 262 9.14 12.39 -8.62
C ALA A 262 8.51 12.37 -10.02
N LYS A 263 8.93 13.25 -10.94
CA LYS A 263 8.50 13.27 -12.33
C LYS A 263 8.93 12.01 -13.08
N GLU A 264 10.18 11.57 -12.94
CA GLU A 264 10.64 10.32 -13.57
C GLU A 264 9.77 9.13 -13.14
N ARG A 265 9.34 9.10 -11.88
CA ARG A 265 8.50 8.03 -11.35
C ARG A 265 7.03 8.16 -11.71
N GLN A 266 6.54 9.39 -11.85
CA GLN A 266 5.24 9.63 -12.47
C GLN A 266 5.20 9.01 -13.86
N GLU A 267 6.28 9.15 -14.65
CA GLU A 267 6.37 8.53 -15.97
C GLU A 267 6.29 7.00 -15.88
N LEU A 268 7.01 6.38 -14.94
CA LEU A 268 6.93 4.92 -14.71
C LEU A 268 5.51 4.47 -14.35
N ALA A 269 4.78 5.23 -13.52
CA ALA A 269 3.40 4.95 -13.18
C ALA A 269 2.47 5.05 -14.40
N LEU A 270 2.65 6.08 -15.24
CA LEU A 270 1.88 6.25 -16.48
C LEU A 270 2.17 5.13 -17.49
N GLN A 271 3.44 4.76 -17.69
CA GLN A 271 3.82 3.62 -18.54
C GLN A 271 3.23 2.31 -17.99
N ALA A 272 3.16 2.16 -16.67
CA ALA A 272 2.56 1.01 -16.04
C ALA A 272 1.05 0.91 -16.35
N LEU A 273 0.33 2.04 -16.31
CA LEU A 273 -1.08 2.15 -16.69
C LEU A 273 -1.32 1.81 -18.17
N VAL A 274 -0.45 2.31 -19.07
CA VAL A 274 -0.52 2.00 -20.53
C VAL A 274 -0.39 0.49 -20.75
N THR A 275 0.64 -0.10 -20.18
CA THR A 275 0.90 -1.55 -20.37
C THR A 275 -0.19 -2.41 -19.73
N ALA A 276 -0.84 -1.93 -18.68
CA ALA A 276 -1.99 -2.59 -18.06
C ALA A 276 -3.29 -2.40 -18.86
N GLY A 277 -3.29 -1.52 -19.88
CA GLY A 277 -4.44 -1.26 -20.73
C GLY A 277 -5.47 -0.29 -20.15
N TYR A 278 -5.14 0.44 -19.08
CA TYR A 278 -6.05 1.42 -18.47
C TYR A 278 -6.12 2.73 -19.26
N ILE A 279 -5.04 3.10 -19.94
CA ILE A 279 -4.91 4.31 -20.76
C ILE A 279 -4.11 4.02 -22.03
N THR A 280 -4.22 4.89 -23.02
CA THR A 280 -3.41 4.90 -24.24
C THR A 280 -2.06 5.60 -24.02
N ALA A 281 -1.10 5.38 -24.93
CA ALA A 281 0.18 6.07 -24.91
C ALA A 281 0.03 7.60 -25.04
N ASP A 282 -0.95 8.06 -25.83
CA ASP A 282 -1.21 9.49 -26.03
C ASP A 282 -1.78 10.13 -24.76
N GLU A 283 -2.69 9.45 -24.05
CA GLU A 283 -3.20 9.90 -22.75
C GLU A 283 -2.09 9.96 -21.70
N ALA A 284 -1.18 8.98 -21.68
CA ALA A 284 -0.02 9.01 -20.80
C ALA A 284 0.90 10.20 -21.10
N ALA A 285 1.20 10.47 -22.37
CA ALA A 285 2.02 11.62 -22.76
C ALA A 285 1.35 12.95 -22.39
N ALA A 286 0.03 13.06 -22.59
CA ALA A 286 -0.73 14.24 -22.21
C ALA A 286 -0.73 14.47 -20.68
N ALA A 287 -0.96 13.41 -19.89
CA ALA A 287 -0.91 13.49 -18.44
C ALA A 287 0.49 13.82 -17.90
N TYR A 288 1.54 13.32 -18.54
CA TYR A 288 2.91 13.65 -18.14
C TYR A 288 3.24 15.14 -18.36
N ALA A 289 2.72 15.72 -19.45
CA ALA A 289 2.89 17.12 -19.81
C ALA A 289 1.98 18.08 -19.03
N GLU A 290 0.98 17.58 -18.31
CA GLU A 290 0.05 18.38 -17.52
C GLU A 290 0.80 19.19 -16.44
N PRO A 291 0.60 20.53 -16.39
CA PRO A 291 1.11 21.34 -15.29
C PRO A 291 0.39 20.98 -13.98
N LEU A 292 1.15 20.50 -13.00
CA LEU A 292 0.61 20.14 -11.69
C LEU A 292 0.60 21.36 -10.76
N ALA A 293 -0.55 21.67 -10.16
CA ALA A 293 -0.68 22.70 -9.14
C ALA A 293 -0.18 22.17 -7.78
N LEU A 294 1.13 22.00 -7.66
CA LEU A 294 1.79 21.49 -6.45
C LEU A 294 1.94 22.60 -5.39
N ARG A 295 1.63 22.25 -4.13
CA ARG A 295 2.06 23.06 -2.98
C ARG A 295 3.59 23.05 -2.88
N GLN A 296 4.18 24.17 -2.47
CA GLN A 296 5.65 24.29 -2.37
C GLN A 296 6.17 23.78 -1.03
N SER A 297 5.32 23.71 -0.01
CA SER A 297 5.69 23.20 1.31
C SER A 297 4.51 22.57 2.05
N VAL A 298 4.84 21.72 3.02
CA VAL A 298 3.86 21.18 3.98
C VAL A 298 3.24 22.29 4.83
N ALA A 299 3.97 23.38 5.06
CA ALA A 299 3.50 24.50 5.88
C ALA A 299 2.30 25.23 5.26
N GLU A 300 2.21 25.31 3.94
CA GLU A 300 1.06 25.91 3.23
C GLU A 300 -0.27 25.24 3.58
N ARG A 301 -0.26 23.99 4.04
CA ARG A 301 -1.46 23.32 4.52
C ARG A 301 -1.93 23.87 5.87
N PHE A 302 -0.99 24.07 6.79
CA PHE A 302 -1.26 24.51 8.15
C PHE A 302 -1.37 26.02 8.28
N ASP A 303 -1.22 26.75 7.17
CA ASP A 303 -1.42 28.20 7.07
C ASP A 303 -2.90 28.59 7.11
N ILE A 304 -3.70 27.91 7.95
CA ILE A 304 -5.06 28.32 8.25
C ILE A 304 -4.95 29.49 9.24
N LEU A 305 -4.79 30.69 8.68
CA LEU A 305 -4.66 31.94 9.45
C LEU A 305 -5.96 32.41 10.10
N THR A 306 -7.07 31.69 9.91
CA THR A 306 -8.38 32.13 10.40
C THR A 306 -8.59 31.70 11.85
N ALA A 307 -8.63 32.68 12.76
CA ALA A 307 -8.88 32.49 14.20
C ALA A 307 -7.94 31.51 14.95
N PRO A 308 -6.60 31.55 14.75
CA PRO A 308 -5.68 30.58 15.36
C PRO A 308 -5.76 30.56 16.90
N HIS A 309 -5.97 31.72 17.53
CA HIS A 309 -6.14 31.82 18.98
C HIS A 309 -7.37 31.07 19.48
N TYR A 310 -8.50 31.23 18.79
CA TYR A 310 -9.74 30.55 19.15
C TYR A 310 -9.65 29.05 18.90
N ALA A 311 -9.08 28.63 17.77
CA ALA A 311 -8.95 27.21 17.46
C ALA A 311 -8.03 26.48 18.44
N LEU A 312 -6.93 27.10 18.87
CA LEU A 312 -6.07 26.53 19.92
C LEU A 312 -6.75 26.50 21.29
N TYR A 313 -7.53 27.53 21.63
CA TYR A 313 -8.35 27.53 22.84
C TYR A 313 -9.35 26.36 22.86
N VAL A 314 -10.07 26.15 21.74
CA VAL A 314 -10.99 25.02 21.58
C VAL A 314 -10.24 23.69 21.67
N LEU A 315 -9.08 23.58 21.01
CA LEU A 315 -8.29 22.36 21.05
C LEU A 315 -7.88 21.99 22.49
N ASP A 316 -7.44 22.98 23.28
CA ASP A 316 -7.07 22.75 24.68
C ASP A 316 -8.29 22.40 25.56
N GLN A 317 -9.44 23.03 25.31
CA GLN A 317 -10.68 22.65 25.98
C GLN A 317 -11.03 21.18 25.69
N ILE A 318 -11.02 20.79 24.42
CA ILE A 318 -11.37 19.44 23.98
C ILE A 318 -10.36 18.40 24.48
N LYS A 319 -9.07 18.73 24.52
CA LYS A 319 -8.07 17.86 25.17
C LYS A 319 -8.39 17.65 26.64
N ASN A 320 -8.69 18.71 27.38
CA ASN A 320 -8.97 18.63 28.82
C ASN A 320 -10.28 17.88 29.13
N GLU A 321 -11.25 17.94 28.23
CA GLU A 321 -12.55 17.29 28.40
C GLU A 321 -12.51 15.79 28.02
N PHE A 322 -11.85 15.43 26.93
CA PHE A 322 -11.94 14.09 26.35
C PHE A 322 -10.71 13.21 26.55
N ASN A 323 -9.50 13.77 26.73
CA ASN A 323 -8.32 12.96 27.01
C ASN A 323 -8.25 12.68 28.51
N THR A 324 -8.11 11.40 28.88
CA THR A 324 -7.97 10.98 30.29
C THR A 324 -6.56 10.49 30.57
N VAL A 325 -6.25 10.15 31.83
CA VAL A 325 -4.96 9.54 32.18
C VAL A 325 -4.80 8.17 31.53
N GLU A 326 -5.89 7.42 31.39
CA GLU A 326 -5.94 6.10 30.75
C GLU A 326 -5.90 6.19 29.22
N ASP A 327 -6.39 7.29 28.65
CA ASP A 327 -6.37 7.55 27.20
C ASP A 327 -5.99 9.02 26.88
N PRO A 328 -4.70 9.36 27.02
CA PRO A 328 -4.22 10.74 26.86
C PRO A 328 -4.27 11.26 25.42
N TYR A 329 -4.61 10.40 24.45
CA TYR A 329 -4.66 10.73 23.03
C TYR A 329 -6.03 10.43 22.39
N TYR A 330 -7.08 10.25 23.19
CA TYR A 330 -8.42 9.90 22.73
C TYR A 330 -8.87 10.70 21.50
N ILE A 331 -8.71 12.03 21.53
CA ILE A 331 -9.20 12.90 20.46
C ILE A 331 -8.54 12.60 19.11
N TRP A 332 -7.25 12.24 19.11
CA TRP A 332 -6.51 11.88 17.91
C TRP A 332 -6.74 10.43 17.52
N ARG A 333 -6.85 9.48 18.47
CA ARG A 333 -7.22 8.09 18.15
C ARG A 333 -8.57 8.01 17.47
N LYS A 334 -9.51 8.87 17.86
CA LYS A 334 -10.87 8.94 17.30
C LYS A 334 -11.05 9.96 16.19
N GLY A 335 -10.06 10.80 15.89
CA GLY A 335 -10.13 11.78 14.80
C GLY A 335 -11.31 12.73 14.91
N LEU A 336 -11.50 13.34 16.08
CA LEU A 336 -12.70 14.15 16.32
C LEU A 336 -12.86 15.27 15.29
N GLN A 337 -14.07 15.40 14.77
CA GLN A 337 -14.53 16.58 14.05
C GLN A 337 -15.26 17.49 15.04
N ILE A 338 -14.68 18.66 15.29
CA ILE A 338 -15.11 19.61 16.30
C ILE A 338 -15.79 20.77 15.58
N TYR A 339 -17.07 21.00 15.89
CA TYR A 339 -17.83 22.13 15.37
C TYR A 339 -17.96 23.17 16.48
N THR A 340 -17.59 24.41 16.20
CA THR A 340 -17.44 25.45 17.22
C THR A 340 -18.55 26.49 17.15
N THR A 341 -18.51 27.50 18.01
CA THR A 341 -19.46 28.63 17.95
C THR A 341 -18.96 29.78 17.10
N LEU A 342 -17.69 29.74 16.68
CA LEU A 342 -17.04 30.80 15.94
C LEU A 342 -17.80 31.11 14.64
N ASP A 343 -18.09 32.39 14.46
CA ASP A 343 -18.54 32.94 13.20
C ASP A 343 -17.34 33.54 12.46
N VAL A 344 -16.94 32.91 11.34
CA VAL A 344 -15.73 33.29 10.60
C VAL A 344 -15.84 34.69 9.99
N ASP A 345 -17.03 35.10 9.58
CA ASP A 345 -17.21 36.43 9.00
C ASP A 345 -17.11 37.51 10.10
N LEU A 346 -17.68 37.23 11.27
CA LEU A 346 -17.53 38.12 12.43
C LEU A 346 -16.08 38.18 12.93
N GLN A 347 -15.35 37.06 12.93
CA GLN A 347 -13.92 37.03 13.25
C GLN A 347 -13.13 37.93 12.30
N LYS A 348 -13.32 37.77 10.98
CA LYS A 348 -12.62 38.57 9.96
C LYS A 348 -12.92 40.06 10.13
N TYR A 349 -14.18 40.39 10.41
CA TYR A 349 -14.60 41.77 10.69
C TYR A 349 -13.92 42.33 11.95
N ALA A 350 -13.89 41.56 13.05
CA ALA A 350 -13.22 41.96 14.29
C ALA A 350 -11.71 42.18 14.09
N GLU A 351 -11.04 41.30 13.34
CA GLU A 351 -9.62 41.46 12.99
C GLU A 351 -9.38 42.70 12.12
N GLN A 352 -10.25 42.96 11.15
CA GLN A 352 -10.17 44.18 10.34
C GLN A 352 -10.26 45.43 11.20
N VAL A 353 -11.28 45.53 12.05
CA VAL A 353 -11.48 46.68 12.96
C VAL A 353 -10.29 46.86 13.89
N ALA A 354 -9.73 45.77 14.43
CA ALA A 354 -8.55 45.82 15.27
C ALA A 354 -7.32 46.36 14.51
N ARG A 355 -7.06 45.88 13.29
CA ARG A 355 -5.95 46.35 12.44
C ARG A 355 -6.09 47.82 12.07
N GLU A 356 -7.29 48.25 11.68
CA GLU A 356 -7.59 49.64 11.36
C GLU A 356 -7.37 50.56 12.56
N GLN A 357 -7.81 50.15 13.76
CA GLN A 357 -7.61 50.93 14.97
C GLN A 357 -6.14 51.07 15.36
N ILE A 358 -5.34 50.01 15.21
CA ILE A 358 -3.89 50.09 15.41
C ILE A 358 -3.24 51.04 14.40
N ALA A 359 -3.60 50.95 13.13
CA ALA A 359 -3.09 51.85 12.09
C ALA A 359 -3.44 53.32 12.40
N ASN A 360 -4.67 53.60 12.86
CA ASN A 360 -5.10 54.94 13.25
C ASN A 360 -4.30 55.48 14.44
N LEU A 361 -3.99 54.65 15.44
CA LEU A 361 -3.17 55.04 16.58
C LEU A 361 -1.72 55.32 16.17
N VAL A 362 -1.14 54.48 15.31
CA VAL A 362 0.20 54.68 14.76
C VAL A 362 0.27 55.99 13.97
N ALA A 363 -0.74 56.30 13.15
CA ALA A 363 -0.83 57.56 12.40
C ALA A 363 -0.95 58.81 13.30
N GLN A 364 -1.32 58.63 14.57
CA GLN A 364 -1.37 59.69 15.59
C GLN A 364 -0.11 59.71 16.48
N ASP A 365 1.00 59.16 15.99
CA ASP A 365 2.28 59.01 16.71
C ASP A 365 2.14 58.27 18.05
N LYS A 366 1.19 57.34 18.16
CA LYS A 366 1.07 56.45 19.33
C LYS A 366 1.83 55.15 19.06
N ASN A 367 2.54 54.65 20.07
CA ASN A 367 3.30 53.40 20.00
C ASN A 367 2.41 52.15 20.22
N ALA A 368 1.28 52.07 19.51
CA ALA A 368 0.36 50.93 19.60
C ALA A 368 0.82 49.81 18.66
N THR A 369 1.05 48.61 19.20
CA THR A 369 1.61 47.47 18.45
C THR A 369 0.74 46.21 18.48
N ASN A 370 -0.26 46.13 19.35
CA ASN A 370 -1.09 44.94 19.56
C ASN A 370 -2.54 45.32 19.87
N ALA A 371 -3.48 44.44 19.54
CA ALA A 371 -4.89 44.55 19.88
C ALA A 371 -5.42 43.20 20.39
N ALA A 372 -6.46 43.25 21.24
CA ALA A 372 -7.20 42.09 21.69
C ALA A 372 -8.69 42.39 21.56
N VAL A 373 -9.45 41.45 20.99
CA VAL A 373 -10.90 41.56 20.82
C VAL A 373 -11.51 40.21 21.20
N VAL A 374 -12.57 40.26 22.00
CA VAL A 374 -13.42 39.11 22.30
C VAL A 374 -14.85 39.54 22.02
N VAL A 375 -15.55 38.77 21.19
CA VAL A 375 -16.96 38.97 20.89
C VAL A 375 -17.71 37.79 21.49
N ILE A 376 -18.84 38.06 22.14
CA ILE A 376 -19.63 37.04 22.83
C ILE A 376 -21.10 37.31 22.53
N LYS A 377 -21.84 36.25 22.23
CA LYS A 377 -23.29 36.30 22.09
C LYS A 377 -23.94 36.39 23.48
N ASN A 378 -24.57 37.53 23.79
CA ASN A 378 -24.99 37.89 25.14
C ASN A 378 -25.95 36.90 25.83
N ASP A 379 -26.82 36.23 25.06
CA ASP A 379 -27.86 35.34 25.58
C ASP A 379 -27.34 33.92 25.90
N THR A 380 -26.34 33.45 25.16
CA THR A 380 -25.80 32.09 25.29
C THR A 380 -24.41 32.04 25.92
N GLY A 381 -23.66 33.14 25.87
CA GLY A 381 -22.24 33.16 26.25
C GLY A 381 -21.31 32.51 25.22
N GLU A 382 -21.84 32.15 24.04
CA GLU A 382 -21.04 31.63 22.92
C GLU A 382 -20.03 32.70 22.47
N ILE A 383 -18.75 32.32 22.38
CA ILE A 383 -17.69 33.14 21.78
C ILE A 383 -17.80 33.04 20.26
#